data_AF-A0AAW9I5C3-F1
#
_entry.id   AF-A0AAW9I5C3-F1
#
_cell.length_a   1.000
_cell.length_b   1.000
_cell.length_c   1.000
_cell.angle_alpha   90.00
_cell.angle_beta   90.00
_cell.angle_gamma   90.00
#
_symmetry.space_group_name_H-M   'P 1'
#
loop_
_entity.id
_entity.type
_entity.pdbx_description
1 polymer ?
#
loop_
_entity_poly.entity_id
_entity_poly.type
_entity_poly.pdbx_seq_one_letter_code
_entity_poly.pdbx_strand_id
1 'polypeptide(L)'
;MLKNLVKESEFVCPAGKTALEINHDGTIYPCPYMYDNKFNMGNLKNSSLKEIWTNNRWTLLRKNFWSDNSKCINCDSYQKCKSGCLAAAQLSDIEFDPRCEHN
;
A
#
# COMPACT_ATOMS: atom_id res chain seq x y z
N MET A 1 20.34 10.43 26.27
CA MET A 1 21.27 9.81 25.32
C MET A 1 20.60 8.68 24.51
N LEU A 2 19.34 8.87 24.06
CA LEU A 2 18.55 7.84 23.35
C LEU A 2 18.12 8.25 21.92
N LYS A 3 18.72 9.31 21.36
CA LYS A 3 18.34 9.83 20.03
C LYS A 3 18.84 8.99 18.84
N ASN A 4 19.66 7.96 19.08
CA ASN A 4 20.39 7.23 18.02
C ASN A 4 20.01 5.75 17.87
N LEU A 5 18.91 5.28 18.45
CA LEU A 5 18.48 3.86 18.33
C LEU A 5 17.26 3.65 17.42
N VAL A 6 16.59 4.73 17.00
CA VAL A 6 15.56 4.64 15.96
C VAL A 6 16.23 5.01 14.66
N LYS A 7 16.71 4.00 13.93
CA LYS A 7 16.97 4.14 12.50
C LYS A 7 15.65 4.68 11.92
N GLU A 8 15.65 5.88 11.33
CA GLU A 8 14.44 6.43 10.67
C GLU A 8 13.86 5.30 9.81
N SER A 9 12.72 4.74 10.23
CA SER A 9 12.14 3.62 9.52
C SER A 9 11.57 4.17 8.23
N GLU A 10 12.11 3.74 7.09
CA GLU A 10 11.51 4.01 5.79
C GLU A 10 10.01 3.69 5.88
N PHE A 11 9.16 4.61 5.44
CA PHE A 11 7.73 4.36 5.42
C PHE A 11 7.45 3.21 4.46
N VAL A 12 6.84 2.15 4.99
CA VAL A 12 6.44 0.98 4.21
C VAL A 12 4.94 0.79 4.38
N CYS A 13 4.20 0.96 3.28
CA CYS A 13 2.79 0.59 3.23
C CYS A 13 2.63 -0.90 3.57
N PRO A 14 1.81 -1.28 4.57
CA PRO A 14 1.66 -2.68 4.97
C PRO A 14 0.78 -3.49 4.01
N ALA A 15 0.00 -2.82 3.16
CA ALA A 15 -1.01 -3.44 2.30
C ALA A 15 -0.39 -4.47 1.35
N GLY A 16 -0.81 -5.73 1.48
CA GLY A 16 -0.28 -6.83 0.65
C GLY A 16 1.18 -7.22 0.94
N LYS A 17 1.77 -6.71 2.03
CA LYS A 17 3.15 -7.00 2.49
C LYS A 17 3.20 -7.62 3.89
N THR A 18 2.55 -6.96 4.85
CA THR A 18 2.52 -7.36 6.26
C THR A 18 1.10 -7.36 6.82
N ALA A 19 0.15 -6.78 6.09
CA ALA A 19 -1.26 -6.77 6.43
C ALA A 19 -2.14 -7.08 5.20
N LEU A 20 -3.31 -7.64 5.52
CA LEU A 20 -4.48 -7.80 4.67
C LEU A 20 -5.72 -7.62 5.53
N GLU A 21 -6.85 -7.55 4.86
CA GLU A 21 -8.18 -7.56 5.46
C GLU A 21 -8.95 -8.78 4.98
N ILE A 22 -9.78 -9.34 5.85
CA ILE A 22 -10.75 -10.38 5.53
C ILE A 22 -12.14 -9.82 5.83
N ASN A 23 -12.99 -9.74 4.80
CA ASN A 23 -14.38 -9.34 4.94
C ASN A 23 -15.24 -10.46 5.53
N HIS A 24 -16.44 -10.10 6.00
CA HIS A 24 -17.39 -11.04 6.62
C HIS A 24 -17.81 -12.20 5.72
N ASP A 25 -17.71 -12.05 4.40
CA ASP A 25 -18.06 -13.06 3.40
C ASP A 25 -16.87 -13.97 3.01
N GLY A 26 -15.69 -13.73 3.59
CA GLY A 26 -14.43 -14.41 3.33
C GLY A 26 -13.58 -13.76 2.24
N THR A 27 -14.02 -12.67 1.62
CA THR A 27 -13.26 -11.96 0.57
C THR A 27 -12.07 -11.22 1.19
N ILE A 28 -10.92 -11.28 0.53
CA ILE A 28 -9.67 -10.69 1.02
C ILE A 28 -9.32 -9.44 0.21
N TYR A 29 -8.93 -8.38 0.91
CA TYR A 29 -8.39 -7.16 0.33
C TYR A 29 -7.03 -6.83 0.96
N PRO A 30 -6.16 -6.06 0.29
CA PRO A 30 -4.85 -5.71 0.85
C PRO A 30 -4.96 -4.66 1.97
N CYS A 31 -6.04 -3.87 2.01
CA CYS A 31 -6.26 -2.79 2.95
C CYS A 31 -7.76 -2.41 2.99
N PRO A 32 -8.31 -1.96 4.14
CA PRO A 32 -9.72 -1.53 4.27
C PRO A 32 -10.13 -0.32 3.42
N TYR A 33 -9.19 0.36 2.77
CA TYR A 33 -9.50 1.46 1.85
C TYR A 33 -9.46 1.02 0.39
N MET A 34 -9.28 -0.28 0.11
CA MET A 34 -9.09 -0.84 -1.23
C MET A 34 -10.23 -1.78 -1.65
N TYR A 35 -11.49 -1.47 -1.29
CA TYR A 35 -12.69 -2.22 -1.72
C TYR A 35 -13.05 -1.97 -3.19
N ASP A 36 -12.16 -2.36 -4.09
CA ASP A 36 -12.35 -2.28 -5.54
C ASP A 36 -12.02 -3.66 -6.15
N ASN A 37 -12.75 -4.08 -7.18
CA ASN A 37 -12.51 -5.34 -7.89
C ASN A 37 -11.06 -5.50 -8.36
N LYS A 38 -10.36 -4.39 -8.64
CA LYS A 38 -8.92 -4.41 -9.00
C LYS A 38 -8.03 -4.95 -7.88
N PHE A 39 -8.44 -4.78 -6.63
CA PHE A 39 -7.71 -5.18 -5.42
C PHE A 39 -8.30 -6.40 -4.71
N ASN A 40 -9.35 -7.02 -5.25
CA ASN A 40 -9.90 -8.25 -4.69
C ASN A 40 -8.87 -9.38 -4.78
N MET A 41 -8.39 -9.85 -3.62
CA MET A 41 -7.32 -10.84 -3.53
C MET A 41 -7.79 -12.29 -3.74
N GLY A 42 -9.10 -12.53 -3.63
CA GLY A 42 -9.72 -13.85 -3.62
C GLY A 42 -10.64 -14.02 -2.41
N ASN A 43 -11.18 -15.22 -2.24
CA ASN A 43 -12.10 -15.55 -1.14
C ASN A 43 -11.69 -16.88 -0.48
N LEU A 44 -11.71 -16.92 0.85
CA LEU A 44 -11.32 -18.07 1.66
C LEU A 44 -12.20 -19.32 1.47
N LYS A 45 -13.38 -19.18 0.85
CA LYS A 45 -14.23 -20.32 0.47
C LYS A 45 -13.64 -21.11 -0.70
N ASN A 46 -12.80 -20.48 -1.52
CA ASN A 46 -12.31 -21.04 -2.78
C ASN A 46 -10.80 -21.34 -2.76
N SER A 47 -10.04 -20.74 -1.85
CA SER A 47 -8.57 -20.87 -1.79
C SER A 47 -8.07 -20.64 -0.37
N SER A 48 -6.92 -21.22 -0.06
CA SER A 48 -6.26 -20.98 1.23
C SER A 48 -5.70 -19.56 1.32
N LEU A 49 -5.58 -19.04 2.55
CA LEU A 49 -4.93 -17.76 2.80
C LEU A 49 -3.52 -17.70 2.21
N LYS A 50 -2.77 -18.81 2.29
CA LYS A 50 -1.39 -18.89 1.77
C LYS A 50 -1.38 -18.72 0.25
N GLU A 51 -2.25 -19.41 -0.49
CA GLU A 51 -2.32 -19.29 -1.96
C GLU A 51 -2.69 -17.87 -2.38
N ILE A 52 -3.70 -17.28 -1.73
CA ILE A 52 -4.12 -15.90 -1.97
C ILE A 52 -2.95 -14.93 -1.69
N TRP A 53 -2.29 -15.11 -0.55
CA TRP A 53 -1.19 -14.26 -0.10
C TRP A 53 0.07 -14.44 -0.92
N THR A 54 0.41 -15.61 -1.46
CA THR A 54 1.64 -15.78 -2.24
C THR A 54 1.46 -15.51 -3.73
N ASN A 55 0.24 -15.17 -4.18
CA ASN A 55 -0.05 -14.92 -5.59
C ASN A 55 0.74 -13.72 -6.14
N ASN A 56 1.41 -13.92 -7.28
CA ASN A 56 2.25 -12.91 -7.94
C ASN A 56 1.46 -11.71 -8.51
N ARG A 57 0.13 -11.79 -8.61
CA ARG A 57 -0.75 -10.67 -9.00
C ARG A 57 -0.56 -9.45 -8.08
N TRP A 58 -0.15 -9.67 -6.83
CA TRP A 58 0.03 -8.62 -5.82
C TRP A 58 1.43 -8.00 -5.77
N THR A 59 2.31 -8.36 -6.71
CA THR A 59 3.71 -7.89 -6.73
C THR A 59 3.83 -6.37 -6.77
N LEU A 60 2.91 -5.66 -7.43
CA LEU A 60 2.90 -4.19 -7.45
C LEU A 60 2.72 -3.59 -6.05
N LEU A 61 1.85 -4.16 -5.22
CA LEU A 61 1.65 -3.73 -3.83
C LEU A 61 2.90 -4.01 -2.97
N ARG A 62 3.76 -4.94 -3.40
CA ARG A 62 4.98 -5.33 -2.68
C ARG A 62 6.18 -4.47 -3.01
N LYS A 63 6.12 -3.66 -4.07
CA LYS A 63 7.17 -2.69 -4.39
C LYS A 63 7.28 -1.62 -3.29
N ASN A 64 8.46 -1.08 -3.09
CA ASN A 64 8.70 0.03 -2.14
C ASN A 64 8.30 1.41 -2.69
N PHE A 65 7.80 1.44 -3.93
CA PHE A 65 7.23 2.60 -4.59
C PHE A 65 6.02 2.13 -5.41
N TRP A 66 5.00 2.98 -5.52
CA TRP A 66 3.77 2.68 -6.26
C TRP A 66 3.40 3.75 -7.28
N SER A 67 4.06 4.91 -7.25
CA SER A 67 3.82 6.04 -8.14
C SER A 67 5.12 6.46 -8.80
N ASP A 68 5.04 6.73 -10.10
CA ASP A 68 6.16 7.24 -10.91
C ASP A 68 6.05 8.77 -11.12
N ASN A 69 5.23 9.46 -10.32
CA ASN A 69 5.02 10.90 -10.45
C ASN A 69 6.32 11.68 -10.15
N SER A 70 6.74 12.52 -11.10
CA SER A 70 8.01 13.24 -11.03
C SER A 70 8.08 14.25 -9.88
N LYS A 71 6.96 14.83 -9.44
CA LYS A 71 6.94 15.73 -8.27
C LYS A 71 7.30 14.98 -6.99
N CYS A 72 6.79 13.76 -6.84
CA CYS A 72 7.11 12.92 -5.69
C CYS A 72 8.55 12.41 -5.74
N ILE A 73 9.01 11.93 -6.89
CA ILE A 73 10.38 11.39 -7.03
C ILE A 73 11.43 12.46 -6.71
N ASN A 74 11.16 13.72 -7.08
CA ASN A 74 12.06 14.85 -6.85
C ASN A 74 11.80 15.58 -5.51
N CYS A 75 10.88 15.10 -4.67
CA CYS A 75 10.58 15.72 -3.40
C CYS A 75 11.63 15.35 -2.33
N ASP A 76 12.11 16.33 -1.57
CA ASP A 76 13.07 16.12 -0.47
C ASP A 76 12.55 15.12 0.58
N SER A 77 11.22 15.06 0.76
CA SER A 77 10.54 14.16 1.70
C SER A 77 10.22 12.79 1.10
N TYR A 78 10.61 12.49 -0.15
CA TYR A 78 10.22 11.26 -0.85
C TYR A 78 10.57 9.98 -0.09
N GLN A 79 11.75 9.92 0.54
CA GLN A 79 12.17 8.74 1.30
C GLN A 79 11.26 8.46 2.52
N LYS A 80 10.58 9.50 3.03
CA LYS A 80 9.70 9.42 4.19
C LYS A 80 8.25 9.11 3.82
N CYS A 81 7.78 9.48 2.63
CA CYS A 81 6.38 9.26 2.24
C CYS A 81 6.19 8.23 1.11
N LYS A 82 7.14 8.09 0.19
CA LYS A 82 7.05 7.25 -1.01
C LYS A 82 5.76 7.49 -1.80
N SER A 83 5.44 8.76 -2.04
CA SER A 83 4.20 9.26 -2.66
C SER A 83 2.93 9.10 -1.82
N GLY A 84 3.05 8.60 -0.58
CA GLY A 84 1.97 8.51 0.42
C GLY A 84 1.04 7.31 0.20
N CYS A 85 -0.24 7.48 0.53
CA CYS A 85 -1.24 6.40 0.48
C CYS A 85 -1.78 6.14 -0.93
N LEU A 86 -1.44 4.98 -1.50
CA LEU A 86 -2.00 4.50 -2.77
C LEU A 86 -3.54 4.46 -2.76
N ALA A 87 -4.17 4.01 -1.67
CA ALA A 87 -5.63 3.95 -1.59
C ALA A 87 -6.27 5.34 -1.69
N ALA A 88 -5.74 6.33 -0.96
CA ALA A 88 -6.24 7.69 -1.00
C ALA A 88 -6.08 8.34 -2.38
N ALA A 89 -4.94 8.10 -3.03
CA ALA A 89 -4.67 8.57 -4.39
C ALA A 89 -5.64 7.95 -5.41
N GLN A 90 -5.89 6.64 -5.32
CA GLN A 90 -6.84 5.94 -6.19
C GLN A 90 -8.28 6.40 -5.98
N LEU A 91 -8.68 6.68 -4.74
CA LEU A 91 -10.02 7.21 -4.44
C LEU A 91 -10.22 8.64 -4.95
N SER A 92 -9.12 9.40 -5.09
CA SER A 92 -9.13 10.79 -5.53
C SER A 92 -8.76 10.97 -7.01
N ASP A 93 -8.54 9.87 -7.73
CA ASP A 93 -8.11 9.84 -9.14
C ASP A 93 -6.88 10.71 -9.45
N ILE A 94 -5.87 10.61 -8.59
CA ILE A 94 -4.58 11.30 -8.74
C ILE A 94 -3.40 10.36 -8.52
N GLU A 95 -2.20 10.82 -8.86
CA GLU A 95 -0.98 9.98 -8.88
C GLU A 95 -0.18 9.98 -7.57
N PHE A 96 -0.64 10.67 -6.52
CA PHE A 96 0.01 10.74 -5.20
C PHE A 96 -1.04 10.99 -4.10
N ASP A 97 -0.66 10.87 -2.83
CA ASP A 97 -1.58 11.08 -1.71
C ASP A 97 -2.16 12.51 -1.73
N PRO A 98 -3.51 12.68 -1.78
CA PRO A 98 -4.15 13.99 -1.82
C PRO A 98 -3.89 14.84 -0.56
N ARG A 99 -3.37 14.23 0.51
CA ARG A 99 -3.02 14.91 1.76
C ARG A 99 -1.60 15.47 1.75
N CYS A 100 -0.87 15.36 0.64
CA CYS A 100 0.44 15.96 0.51
C CYS A 100 0.36 17.49 0.60
N GLU A 101 1.09 18.08 1.55
CA GLU A 101 1.15 19.53 1.74
C GLU A 101 2.23 20.24 0.90
N HIS A 102 3.09 19.47 0.23
CA HIS A 102 4.16 20.00 -0.62
C HIS A 102 3.58 20.20 -2.04
N ASN A 103 3.25 21.45 -2.38
CA ASN A 103 2.76 21.87 -3.70
C ASN A 103 3.89 22.32 -4.64
#